data_AF-A0A3N4KDC9-F1
#
_entry.id   AF-A0A3N4KDC9-F1
#
_cell.length_a   1.000
_cell.length_b   1.000
_cell.length_c   1.000
_cell.angle_alpha   90.00
_cell.angle_beta   90.00
_cell.angle_gamma   90.00
#
_symmetry.space_group_name_H-M   'P 1'
#
loop_
_entity.id
_entity.type
_entity.pdbx_description
1 polymer ?
#
loop_
_entity_poly.entity_id
_entity_poly.type
_entity_poly.pdbx_seq_one_letter_code
_entity_poly.pdbx_strand_id
1 'polypeptide(L)'
;MSINWVMLSPTPPHTFIALPNERPLYQSPARTGLSLTTSSPHRGTRPLSISSSTGTAYITNQRIVYIPTTKTGEFESFACPIANLHDTHVAPPFFGPNVWKAVVQPVANGGLGGGGNGGGGGAGVELKLIFKDGGAFDFSTVFERLKEKVLNARETGGDSNAVHLDELPTYEDARGGPSSSASSSAPAPAAAPPALTPPPPEITIAHTGTDTDPSIPNGPPPGYEETQRESVAEELERQIGQMAGARIQ
;
A
#
# COMPACT_ATOMS: atom_id res chain seq x y z
N MET A 1 -11.84 12.90 -8.47
CA MET A 1 -10.62 13.69 -8.17
C MET A 1 -11.01 15.15 -8.12
N SER A 2 -10.24 15.98 -7.41
CA SER A 2 -10.54 17.40 -7.23
C SER A 2 -9.31 18.19 -6.79
N ILE A 3 -9.16 19.40 -7.34
CA ILE A 3 -8.28 20.45 -6.81
C ILE A 3 -9.16 21.45 -6.05
N ASN A 4 -8.72 21.93 -4.88
CA ASN A 4 -9.39 22.98 -4.09
C ASN A 4 -10.85 22.67 -3.66
N TRP A 5 -11.25 21.40 -3.61
CA TRP A 5 -12.57 20.95 -3.11
C TRP A 5 -12.50 19.98 -1.93
N VAL A 6 -11.37 19.93 -1.21
CA VAL A 6 -11.31 19.23 0.08
C VAL A 6 -11.82 20.17 1.16
N MET A 7 -12.95 19.83 1.79
CA MET A 7 -13.40 20.56 2.97
C MET A 7 -12.37 20.39 4.09
N LEU A 8 -12.02 21.49 4.75
CA LEU A 8 -11.01 21.52 5.81
C LEU A 8 -11.66 21.80 7.16
N SER A 9 -11.06 21.26 8.23
CA SER A 9 -11.43 21.60 9.60
C SER A 9 -11.38 23.13 9.79
N PRO A 10 -12.39 23.74 10.43
CA PRO A 10 -12.38 25.17 10.76
C PRO A 10 -11.35 25.50 11.86
N THR A 11 -10.90 24.50 12.62
CA THR A 11 -9.97 24.67 13.74
C THR A 11 -8.54 24.34 13.28
N PRO A 12 -7.55 25.23 13.50
CA PRO A 12 -6.14 24.93 13.28
C PRO A 12 -5.63 23.81 14.20
N PRO A 13 -4.72 22.92 13.74
CA PRO A 13 -4.19 22.83 12.38
C PRO A 13 -5.25 22.34 11.39
N HIS A 14 -5.31 22.96 10.21
CA HIS A 14 -6.30 22.64 9.18
C HIS A 14 -6.08 21.23 8.62
N THR A 15 -6.83 20.25 9.12
CA THR A 15 -6.93 18.89 8.56
C THR A 15 -8.04 18.80 7.52
N PHE A 16 -8.14 17.69 6.80
CA PHE A 16 -9.28 17.42 5.91
C PHE A 16 -10.47 16.87 6.69
N ILE A 17 -11.68 17.15 6.22
CA ILE A 17 -12.91 16.52 6.70
C ILE A 17 -13.12 15.21 5.93
N ALA A 18 -13.20 14.11 6.66
CA ALA A 18 -13.47 12.78 6.12
C ALA A 18 -14.88 12.71 5.52
N LEU A 19 -15.01 12.08 4.35
CA LEU A 19 -16.30 11.70 3.77
C LEU A 19 -16.99 10.62 4.64
N PRO A 20 -18.29 10.37 4.45
CA PRO A 20 -18.94 9.20 5.05
C PRO A 20 -18.15 7.91 4.73
N ASN A 21 -17.87 7.12 5.76
CA ASN A 21 -17.06 5.91 5.68
C ASN A 21 -15.59 6.12 5.23
N GLU A 22 -15.06 7.35 5.26
CA GLU A 22 -13.65 7.60 5.00
C GLU A 22 -12.82 7.45 6.29
N ARG A 23 -11.80 6.61 6.25
CA ARG A 23 -10.86 6.36 7.35
C ARG A 23 -9.44 6.71 6.90
N PRO A 24 -8.67 7.51 7.66
CA PRO A 24 -7.25 7.71 7.39
C PRO A 24 -6.48 6.42 7.68
N LEU A 25 -5.51 6.11 6.82
CA LEU A 25 -4.70 4.90 6.85
C LEU A 25 -3.20 5.21 6.96
N TYR A 26 -2.78 6.36 6.42
CA TYR A 26 -1.41 6.86 6.53
C TYR A 26 -1.40 8.39 6.49
N GLN A 27 -0.44 8.99 7.20
CA GLN A 27 -0.13 10.41 7.17
C GLN A 27 1.38 10.60 6.96
N SER A 28 1.77 11.40 5.97
CA SER A 28 3.17 11.72 5.69
C SER A 28 3.75 12.71 6.71
N PRO A 29 5.08 12.88 6.76
CA PRO A 29 5.69 14.03 7.41
C PRO A 29 5.19 15.36 6.82
N ALA A 30 5.20 16.43 7.63
CA ALA A 30 4.65 17.75 7.28
C ALA A 30 5.49 18.54 6.27
N ARG A 31 6.71 18.09 5.94
CA ARG A 31 7.55 18.67 4.85
C ARG A 31 7.42 17.87 3.56
N THR A 32 6.27 17.25 3.29
CA THR A 32 6.01 16.58 2.02
C THR A 32 5.63 17.62 0.98
N GLY A 33 6.38 17.72 -0.13
CA GLY A 33 6.02 18.58 -1.26
C GLY A 33 5.08 17.86 -2.23
N LEU A 34 4.35 18.61 -3.04
CA LEU A 34 3.52 18.10 -4.14
C LEU A 34 3.81 18.85 -5.44
N SER A 35 3.80 18.14 -6.57
CA SER A 35 3.80 18.74 -7.90
C SER A 35 2.85 17.98 -8.83
N LEU A 36 2.12 18.72 -9.67
CA LEU A 36 1.15 18.24 -10.65
C LEU A 36 1.48 18.85 -12.00
N THR A 37 1.85 18.01 -12.98
CA THR A 37 2.28 18.46 -14.31
C THR A 37 1.62 17.62 -15.42
N THR A 38 1.02 18.24 -16.42
CA THR A 38 0.49 17.52 -17.61
C THR A 38 1.62 16.86 -18.38
N SER A 39 1.55 15.53 -18.60
CA SER A 39 2.62 14.75 -19.23
C SER A 39 2.77 14.99 -20.74
N SER A 40 1.73 15.49 -21.42
CA SER A 40 1.80 15.93 -22.82
C SER A 40 0.72 16.96 -23.13
N PRO A 41 1.05 18.28 -23.25
CA PRO A 41 0.09 19.27 -23.71
C PRO A 41 -0.15 19.12 -25.22
N HIS A 42 -1.35 18.70 -25.60
CA HIS A 42 -1.77 18.73 -27.01
C HIS A 42 -1.82 20.17 -27.54
N ARG A 43 -1.66 20.38 -28.85
CA ARG A 43 -1.75 21.74 -29.45
C ARG A 43 -3.10 22.38 -29.09
N GLY A 44 -3.04 23.48 -28.33
CA GLY A 44 -4.21 24.25 -27.88
C GLY A 44 -4.59 24.07 -26.42
N THR A 45 -4.09 23.05 -25.72
CA THR A 45 -4.38 22.86 -24.28
C THR A 45 -3.34 23.60 -23.43
N ARG A 46 -3.80 24.46 -22.50
CA ARG A 46 -2.90 25.10 -21.52
C ARG A 46 -2.31 24.03 -20.60
N PRO A 47 -0.97 23.90 -20.48
CA PRO A 47 -0.36 22.91 -19.60
C PRO A 47 -0.69 23.21 -18.14
N LEU A 48 -0.95 22.16 -17.36
CA LEU A 48 -1.07 22.27 -15.91
C LEU A 48 0.34 22.23 -15.31
N SER A 49 0.62 23.18 -14.42
CA SER A 49 1.79 23.16 -13.55
C SER A 49 1.41 23.77 -12.22
N ILE A 50 1.14 22.92 -11.23
CA ILE A 50 0.84 23.32 -9.85
C ILE A 50 1.90 22.67 -8.95
N SER A 51 2.43 23.43 -7.99
CA SER A 51 3.35 22.88 -7.00
C SER A 51 3.17 23.50 -5.63
N SER A 52 3.47 22.71 -4.60
CA SER A 52 3.52 23.12 -3.21
C SER A 52 4.80 22.55 -2.58
N SER A 53 5.56 23.40 -1.88
CA SER A 53 6.87 23.02 -1.37
C SER A 53 6.81 22.23 -0.06
N THR A 54 5.76 22.41 0.75
CA THR A 54 5.53 21.68 2.01
C THR A 54 4.04 21.53 2.29
N GLY A 55 3.70 20.45 2.99
CA GLY A 55 2.35 20.05 3.31
C GLY A 55 2.32 18.59 3.77
N THR A 56 1.12 18.09 3.99
CA THR A 56 0.88 16.72 4.46
C THR A 56 0.04 15.98 3.44
N ALA A 57 0.56 14.84 2.98
CA ALA A 57 -0.19 13.84 2.22
C ALA A 57 -0.82 12.83 3.18
N TYR A 58 -2.05 12.45 2.90
CA TYR A 58 -2.82 11.44 3.62
C TYR A 58 -3.27 10.38 2.63
N ILE A 59 -3.21 9.11 3.05
CA ILE A 59 -3.91 8.02 2.38
C ILE A 59 -5.13 7.70 3.22
N THR A 60 -6.31 7.69 2.62
CA THR A 60 -7.55 7.17 3.21
C THR A 60 -8.00 5.94 2.45
N ASN A 61 -8.93 5.15 3.01
CA ASN A 61 -9.52 4.00 2.30
C ASN A 61 -10.22 4.35 0.96
N GLN A 62 -10.41 5.63 0.63
CA GLN A 62 -11.08 6.07 -0.60
C GLN A 62 -10.17 6.87 -1.54
N ARG A 63 -9.20 7.63 -1.02
CA ARG A 63 -8.41 8.61 -1.81
C ARG A 63 -7.07 8.98 -1.17
N ILE A 64 -6.15 9.50 -1.98
CA ILE A 64 -5.09 10.38 -1.49
C ILE A 64 -5.69 11.77 -1.28
N VAL A 65 -5.31 12.43 -0.18
CA VAL A 65 -5.57 13.85 0.09
C VAL A 65 -4.23 14.55 0.35
N TYR A 66 -4.02 15.75 -0.18
CA TYR A 66 -2.87 16.58 0.15
C TYR A 66 -3.31 17.98 0.59
N ILE A 67 -2.81 18.39 1.77
CA ILE A 67 -3.06 19.71 2.36
C ILE A 67 -1.72 20.48 2.41
N PRO A 68 -1.55 21.59 1.65
CA PRO A 68 -0.40 22.48 1.77
C PRO A 68 -0.24 23.07 3.17
N THR A 69 1.00 23.28 3.63
CA THR A 69 1.26 24.08 4.84
C THR A 69 0.79 25.52 4.65
N THR A 70 1.10 26.09 3.48
CA THR A 70 0.69 27.42 3.05
C THR A 70 -0.22 27.28 1.84
N LYS A 71 -1.50 27.61 2.02
CA LYS A 71 -2.48 27.67 0.92
C LYS A 71 -2.17 28.90 0.05
N THR A 72 -2.31 28.76 -1.26
CA THR A 72 -2.29 29.89 -2.20
C THR A 72 -3.66 30.00 -2.88
N GLY A 73 -3.97 31.17 -3.46
CA GLY A 73 -5.23 31.34 -4.21
C GLY A 73 -5.36 30.43 -5.44
N GLU A 74 -4.26 29.83 -5.89
CA GLU A 74 -4.25 28.82 -6.95
C GLU A 74 -4.35 27.39 -6.40
N PHE A 75 -3.86 27.14 -5.18
CA PHE A 75 -3.76 25.79 -4.60
C PHE A 75 -3.95 25.77 -3.08
N GLU A 76 -5.09 25.22 -2.66
CA GLU A 76 -5.51 25.04 -1.28
C GLU A 76 -5.57 23.58 -0.83
N SER A 77 -5.86 22.66 -1.77
CA SER A 77 -5.92 21.22 -1.50
C SER A 77 -5.94 20.38 -2.78
N PHE A 78 -5.58 19.11 -2.65
CA PHE A 78 -5.73 18.11 -3.72
C PHE A 78 -6.36 16.84 -3.16
N ALA A 79 -7.23 16.19 -3.93
CA ALA A 79 -7.75 14.86 -3.63
C ALA A 79 -7.89 14.00 -4.89
N CYS A 80 -7.41 12.77 -4.83
CA CYS A 80 -7.52 11.81 -5.93
C CYS A 80 -7.96 10.42 -5.41
N PRO A 81 -9.09 9.86 -5.91
CA PRO A 81 -9.47 8.47 -5.63
C PRO A 81 -8.34 7.51 -5.96
N ILE A 82 -8.18 6.47 -5.15
CA ILE A 82 -7.09 5.48 -5.31
C ILE A 82 -7.11 4.85 -6.71
N ALA A 83 -8.31 4.49 -7.20
CA ALA A 83 -8.49 3.86 -8.51
C ALA A 83 -8.29 4.80 -9.73
N ASN A 84 -7.96 6.08 -9.52
CA ASN A 84 -7.60 7.03 -10.57
C ASN A 84 -6.07 7.25 -10.68
N LEU A 85 -5.27 6.47 -9.95
CA LEU A 85 -3.81 6.61 -9.86
C LEU A 85 -3.10 5.39 -10.45
N HIS A 86 -2.40 5.62 -11.54
CA HIS A 86 -1.67 4.60 -12.33
C HIS A 86 -0.16 4.82 -12.24
N ASP A 87 0.62 3.84 -12.71
CA ASP A 87 2.09 3.90 -12.78
C ASP A 87 2.76 4.35 -11.47
N THR A 88 2.26 3.83 -10.35
CA THR A 88 2.62 4.26 -9.00
C THR A 88 3.93 3.63 -8.55
N HIS A 89 4.92 4.46 -8.18
CA HIS A 89 6.25 3.97 -7.79
C HIS A 89 7.05 5.01 -6.98
N VAL A 90 8.00 4.53 -6.16
CA VAL A 90 9.06 5.39 -5.60
C VAL A 90 10.19 5.50 -6.61
N ALA A 91 10.53 6.72 -7.01
CA ALA A 91 11.67 7.03 -7.85
C ALA A 91 12.84 7.53 -6.99
N PRO A 92 14.06 6.97 -7.13
CA PRO A 92 15.24 7.54 -6.50
C PRO A 92 15.54 8.92 -7.10
N PRO A 93 15.88 9.92 -6.28
CA PRO A 93 16.26 11.23 -6.76
C PRO A 93 17.70 11.20 -7.29
N PHE A 94 18.00 11.99 -8.33
CA PHE A 94 19.39 12.21 -8.75
C PHE A 94 20.18 12.95 -7.65
N PHE A 95 19.52 13.85 -6.93
CA PHE A 95 19.98 14.47 -5.70
C PHE A 95 18.76 14.92 -4.86
N GLY A 96 18.84 14.79 -3.53
CA GLY A 96 17.78 15.24 -2.62
C GLY A 96 16.89 14.11 -2.08
N PRO A 97 15.63 14.41 -1.69
CA PRO A 97 14.72 13.45 -1.04
C PRO A 97 13.98 12.53 -2.02
N ASN A 98 13.56 11.36 -1.52
CA ASN A 98 12.79 10.38 -2.31
C ASN A 98 11.46 10.96 -2.81
N VAL A 99 11.10 10.59 -4.03
CA VAL A 99 9.87 11.04 -4.70
C VAL A 99 8.99 9.84 -4.98
N TRP A 100 7.75 9.85 -4.48
CA TRP A 100 6.73 8.94 -4.98
C TRP A 100 6.02 9.59 -6.18
N LYS A 101 5.81 8.82 -7.24
CA LYS A 101 5.21 9.26 -8.49
C LYS A 101 3.95 8.47 -8.80
N ALA A 102 3.02 9.11 -9.50
CA ALA A 102 1.84 8.49 -10.09
C ALA A 102 1.37 9.26 -11.33
N VAL A 103 0.65 8.58 -12.22
CA VAL A 103 -0.14 9.20 -13.29
C VAL A 103 -1.59 9.29 -12.83
N VAL A 104 -2.10 10.51 -12.68
CA VAL A 104 -3.51 10.76 -12.39
C VAL A 104 -4.31 10.69 -13.69
N GLN A 105 -5.29 9.78 -13.75
CA GLN A 105 -6.27 9.71 -14.83
C GLN A 105 -7.32 10.82 -14.67
N PRO A 106 -7.42 11.78 -15.63
CA PRO A 106 -8.40 12.84 -15.52
C PRO A 106 -9.84 12.35 -15.70
N VAL A 107 -10.74 12.81 -14.83
CA VAL A 107 -12.21 12.72 -15.02
C VAL A 107 -12.80 14.08 -15.33
N ALA A 108 -13.94 14.09 -16.04
CA ALA A 108 -14.70 15.31 -16.31
C ALA A 108 -14.97 16.09 -15.02
N ASN A 109 -14.88 17.42 -15.09
CA ASN A 109 -15.08 18.36 -13.99
C ASN A 109 -14.13 18.22 -12.77
N GLY A 110 -13.10 17.38 -12.82
CA GLY A 110 -12.18 17.16 -11.69
C GLY A 110 -11.03 18.18 -11.52
N GLY A 111 -11.01 19.27 -12.30
CA GLY A 111 -10.06 20.39 -12.17
C GLY A 111 -8.63 20.19 -12.70
N LEU A 112 -8.24 18.97 -13.11
CA LEU A 112 -6.85 18.63 -13.50
C LEU A 112 -6.55 18.71 -15.01
N GLY A 113 -7.47 19.18 -15.85
CA GLY A 113 -7.26 19.30 -17.29
C GLY A 113 -8.21 20.33 -17.92
N GLY A 114 -7.66 21.24 -18.73
CA GLY A 114 -8.38 22.45 -19.14
C GLY A 114 -9.23 22.30 -20.40
N GLY A 115 -10.46 22.83 -20.35
CA GLY A 115 -11.14 23.53 -21.46
C GLY A 115 -11.55 22.74 -22.72
N GLY A 116 -11.16 21.47 -22.86
CA GLY A 116 -11.54 20.62 -24.00
C GLY A 116 -12.96 20.08 -23.84
N ASN A 117 -13.94 20.74 -24.44
CA ASN A 117 -15.33 20.28 -24.45
C ASN A 117 -15.49 19.08 -25.41
N GLY A 118 -15.44 17.86 -24.86
CA GLY A 118 -15.64 16.61 -25.60
C GLY A 118 -14.36 16.00 -26.20
N GLY A 119 -14.01 14.78 -25.78
CA GLY A 119 -12.89 14.01 -26.31
C GLY A 119 -12.20 13.16 -25.24
N GLY A 120 -12.56 11.87 -25.15
CA GLY A 120 -12.10 10.93 -24.11
C GLY A 120 -10.64 10.45 -24.24
N GLY A 121 -9.69 11.37 -24.42
CA GLY A 121 -8.27 11.10 -24.62
C GLY A 121 -7.38 12.10 -23.88
N GLY A 122 -7.78 12.54 -22.69
CA GLY A 122 -7.03 13.52 -21.90
C GLY A 122 -5.67 12.97 -21.48
N ALA A 123 -4.60 13.70 -21.84
CA ALA A 123 -3.24 13.36 -21.40
C ALA A 123 -3.17 13.27 -19.87
N GLY A 124 -2.51 12.22 -19.36
CA GLY A 124 -2.33 12.02 -17.92
C GLY A 124 -1.61 13.18 -17.25
N VAL A 125 -1.87 13.37 -15.96
CA VAL A 125 -1.17 14.35 -15.12
C VAL A 125 -0.20 13.59 -14.21
N GLU A 126 1.10 13.84 -14.34
CA GLU A 126 2.11 13.31 -13.43
C GLU A 126 1.97 14.01 -12.07
N LEU A 127 1.63 13.23 -11.04
CA LEU A 127 1.69 13.60 -9.63
C LEU A 127 3.03 13.17 -9.05
N LYS A 128 3.69 14.09 -8.33
CA LYS A 128 4.91 13.85 -7.55
C LYS A 128 4.67 14.24 -6.11
N LEU A 129 4.99 13.35 -5.18
CA LEU A 129 5.07 13.63 -3.74
C LEU A 129 6.53 13.55 -3.30
N ILE A 130 7.05 14.61 -2.68
CA ILE A 130 8.48 14.78 -2.39
C ILE A 130 8.70 14.73 -0.87
N PHE A 131 9.27 13.63 -0.37
CA PHE A 131 9.30 13.29 1.06
C PHE A 131 10.57 13.81 1.76
N LYS A 132 10.58 15.09 2.15
CA LYS A 132 11.80 15.76 2.69
C LYS A 132 12.29 15.24 4.04
N ASP A 133 11.45 14.52 4.78
CA ASP A 133 11.76 13.93 6.10
C ASP A 133 11.68 12.38 6.06
N GLY A 134 11.69 11.77 4.87
CA GLY A 134 11.48 10.32 4.71
C GLY A 134 9.99 9.93 4.63
N GLY A 135 9.70 8.62 4.68
CA GLY A 135 8.34 8.08 4.59
C GLY A 135 7.86 7.65 3.20
N ALA A 136 8.64 7.88 2.13
CA ALA A 136 8.23 7.57 0.75
C ALA A 136 7.94 6.08 0.51
N PHE A 137 8.74 5.18 1.09
CA PHE A 137 8.55 3.74 0.97
C PHE A 137 7.37 3.23 1.81
N ASP A 138 7.16 3.79 3.00
CA ASP A 138 6.01 3.47 3.85
C ASP A 138 4.70 3.90 3.18
N PHE A 139 4.68 5.13 2.65
CA PHE A 139 3.59 5.66 1.83
C PHE A 139 3.28 4.74 0.65
N SER A 140 4.30 4.34 -0.11
CA SER A 140 4.11 3.44 -1.25
C SER A 140 3.59 2.06 -0.82
N THR A 141 4.08 1.52 0.30
CA THR A 141 3.66 0.21 0.81
C THR A 141 2.20 0.21 1.25
N VAL A 142 1.76 1.25 1.97
CA VAL A 142 0.34 1.41 2.33
C VAL A 142 -0.52 1.67 1.09
N PHE A 143 -0.02 2.46 0.15
CA PHE A 143 -0.74 2.79 -1.08
C PHE A 143 -1.00 1.57 -1.97
N GLU A 144 0.02 0.75 -2.28
CA GLU A 144 -0.17 -0.41 -3.17
C GLU A 144 -1.09 -1.46 -2.54
N ARG A 145 -0.91 -1.78 -1.26
CA ARG A 145 -1.82 -2.68 -0.51
C ARG A 145 -3.28 -2.21 -0.56
N LEU A 146 -3.50 -0.89 -0.46
CA LEU A 146 -4.83 -0.32 -0.57
C LEU A 146 -5.36 -0.39 -2.01
N LYS A 147 -4.52 -0.08 -2.99
CA LYS A 147 -4.89 -0.07 -4.42
C LYS A 147 -5.33 -1.46 -4.88
N GLU A 148 -4.59 -2.51 -4.52
CA GLU A 148 -4.99 -3.90 -4.73
C GLU A 148 -6.38 -4.18 -4.13
N LYS A 149 -6.59 -3.86 -2.83
CA LYS A 149 -7.89 -4.08 -2.17
C LYS A 149 -9.04 -3.30 -2.84
N VAL A 150 -8.80 -2.06 -3.29
CA VAL A 150 -9.82 -1.23 -3.97
C VAL A 150 -10.17 -1.78 -5.36
N LEU A 151 -9.21 -2.33 -6.09
CA LEU A 151 -9.44 -2.97 -7.39
C LEU A 151 -10.17 -4.31 -7.22
N ASN A 152 -9.69 -5.19 -6.34
CA ASN A 152 -10.33 -6.49 -6.06
C ASN A 152 -11.78 -6.33 -5.57
N ALA A 153 -12.06 -5.32 -4.73
CA ALA A 153 -13.41 -5.01 -4.27
C ALA A 153 -14.33 -4.57 -5.43
N ARG A 154 -13.81 -3.79 -6.39
CA ARG A 154 -14.57 -3.40 -7.59
C ARG A 154 -14.90 -4.57 -8.51
N GLU A 155 -13.95 -5.49 -8.68
CA GLU A 155 -14.12 -6.68 -9.52
C GLU A 155 -15.09 -7.70 -8.90
N THR A 156 -15.02 -7.87 -7.57
CA THR A 156 -15.85 -8.83 -6.82
C THR A 156 -17.22 -8.23 -6.42
N GLY A 157 -17.44 -6.94 -6.63
CA GLY A 157 -18.63 -6.22 -6.12
C GLY A 157 -18.67 -6.09 -4.59
N GLY A 158 -17.54 -6.32 -3.92
CA GLY A 158 -17.41 -6.26 -2.47
C GLY A 158 -17.29 -4.85 -1.94
N ASP A 159 -17.60 -4.67 -0.65
CA ASP A 159 -17.51 -3.38 0.02
C ASP A 159 -16.04 -3.00 0.28
N SER A 160 -15.56 -1.96 -0.40
CA SER A 160 -14.21 -1.38 -0.22
C SER A 160 -13.96 -0.78 1.19
N ASN A 161 -14.90 -1.00 2.12
CA ASN A 161 -14.94 -0.43 3.45
C ASN A 161 -14.36 -1.40 4.52
N ALA A 162 -14.19 -2.68 4.18
CA ALA A 162 -13.53 -3.71 5.00
C ALA A 162 -11.99 -3.55 5.06
N VAL A 163 -11.53 -2.32 5.28
CA VAL A 163 -10.12 -1.99 5.48
C VAL A 163 -9.81 -1.94 6.98
N HIS A 164 -9.72 -3.12 7.59
CA HIS A 164 -8.69 -3.33 8.62
C HIS A 164 -7.35 -3.46 7.90
N LEU A 165 -6.34 -2.70 8.34
CA LEU A 165 -4.94 -2.88 7.95
C LEU A 165 -4.19 -3.77 8.95
N ASP A 166 -4.73 -3.90 10.16
CA ASP A 166 -4.22 -4.75 11.23
C ASP A 166 -4.72 -6.19 11.04
N GLU A 167 -3.76 -7.10 11.19
CA GLU A 167 -3.84 -8.53 11.48
C GLU A 167 -5.02 -9.36 10.92
N LEU A 168 -4.64 -10.48 10.28
CA LEU A 168 -5.53 -11.64 10.15
C LEU A 168 -6.08 -11.98 11.54
N PRO A 169 -7.37 -12.36 11.68
CA PRO A 169 -7.86 -12.86 12.96
C PRO A 169 -6.96 -14.01 13.41
N THR A 170 -6.26 -13.82 14.52
CA THR A 170 -5.51 -14.91 15.16
C THR A 170 -6.50 -16.02 15.39
N TYR A 171 -6.32 -17.13 14.69
CA TYR A 171 -7.21 -18.27 14.78
C TYR A 171 -7.11 -18.77 16.23
N GLU A 172 -8.16 -18.53 17.02
CA GLU A 172 -8.26 -19.09 18.36
C GLU A 172 -8.28 -20.61 18.22
N ASP A 173 -7.13 -21.22 18.48
CA ASP A 173 -6.98 -22.66 18.47
C ASP A 173 -7.97 -23.22 19.51
N ALA A 174 -8.94 -24.00 19.06
CA ALA A 174 -10.12 -24.41 19.83
C ALA A 174 -9.79 -25.50 20.87
N ARG A 175 -8.74 -25.28 21.66
CA ARG A 175 -8.11 -26.20 22.62
C ARG A 175 -7.69 -25.46 23.90
N GLY A 176 -8.58 -24.62 24.43
CA GLY A 176 -8.41 -23.89 25.69
C GLY A 176 -9.69 -23.83 26.50
N GLY A 177 -10.03 -24.93 27.21
CA GLY A 177 -11.19 -24.93 28.11
C GLY A 177 -11.03 -23.96 29.30
N PRO A 178 -12.13 -23.42 29.85
CA PRO A 178 -12.06 -22.38 30.87
C PRO A 178 -11.52 -22.91 32.20
N SER A 179 -10.32 -22.46 32.59
CA SER A 179 -9.78 -22.64 33.94
C SER A 179 -9.80 -21.31 34.70
N SER A 180 -10.79 -21.15 35.57
CA SER A 180 -10.99 -19.97 36.42
C SER A 180 -10.37 -20.13 37.81
N SER A 181 -9.36 -19.32 38.14
CA SER A 181 -8.99 -18.93 39.52
C SER A 181 -7.97 -17.76 39.46
N ALA A 182 -8.32 -16.54 39.89
CA ALA A 182 -8.52 -16.04 41.25
C ALA A 182 -7.22 -15.67 42.01
N SER A 183 -6.82 -14.40 41.86
CA SER A 183 -6.30 -13.47 42.90
C SER A 183 -5.43 -13.97 44.08
N SER A 184 -4.23 -13.38 44.27
CA SER A 184 -3.95 -12.35 45.32
C SER A 184 -2.50 -12.32 45.90
N SER A 185 -2.04 -11.09 46.20
CA SER A 185 -1.05 -10.65 47.23
C SER A 185 0.39 -11.20 47.31
N ALA A 186 1.34 -10.26 47.33
CA ALA A 186 2.70 -10.41 47.89
C ALA A 186 2.70 -10.24 49.44
N PRO A 187 3.78 -10.57 50.17
CA PRO A 187 4.88 -9.60 50.36
C PRO A 187 6.32 -10.20 50.44
N ALA A 188 7.33 -9.32 50.49
CA ALA A 188 8.75 -9.67 50.67
C ALA A 188 9.17 -9.77 52.15
N PRO A 189 10.36 -10.34 52.46
CA PRO A 189 11.45 -9.48 52.97
C PRO A 189 12.86 -9.84 52.42
N ALA A 190 13.87 -9.08 52.85
CA ALA A 190 15.18 -8.96 52.19
C ALA A 190 16.35 -9.73 52.87
N ALA A 191 17.37 -10.10 52.07
CA ALA A 191 18.80 -10.19 52.46
C ALA A 191 19.70 -10.43 51.21
N ALA A 192 20.96 -9.98 51.24
CA ALA A 192 21.98 -10.16 50.20
C ALA A 192 23.40 -9.98 50.80
N PRO A 193 24.51 -10.28 50.09
CA PRO A 193 24.86 -11.42 49.22
C PRO A 193 26.02 -12.24 49.91
N PRO A 194 26.96 -13.03 49.30
CA PRO A 194 27.79 -12.73 48.12
C PRO A 194 28.21 -13.91 47.17
N ALA A 195 28.85 -13.53 46.04
CA ALA A 195 30.00 -14.19 45.39
C ALA A 195 29.86 -15.42 44.43
N LEU A 196 30.52 -15.27 43.28
CA LEU A 196 31.15 -16.26 42.36
C LEU A 196 30.28 -17.16 41.45
N THR A 197 30.25 -16.83 40.15
CA THR A 197 29.84 -17.71 39.03
C THR A 197 30.85 -17.66 37.87
N PRO A 198 31.43 -18.81 37.48
CA PRO A 198 32.09 -19.03 36.18
C PRO A 198 31.18 -19.91 35.27
N PRO A 199 31.70 -20.53 34.18
CA PRO A 199 31.50 -20.17 32.77
C PRO A 199 30.34 -20.96 32.07
N PRO A 200 30.02 -20.71 30.77
CA PRO A 200 28.80 -21.24 30.16
C PRO A 200 28.91 -22.72 29.72
N PRO A 201 27.79 -23.47 29.66
CA PRO A 201 27.80 -24.87 29.24
C PRO A 201 27.87 -25.07 27.72
N GLU A 202 28.59 -26.13 27.38
CA GLU A 202 28.94 -26.66 26.06
C GLU A 202 27.74 -27.25 25.28
N ILE A 203 27.87 -27.34 23.95
CA ILE A 203 26.84 -27.93 23.08
C ILE A 203 26.94 -29.47 23.13
N THR A 204 26.08 -30.12 23.91
CA THR A 204 25.99 -31.59 23.95
C THR A 204 24.96 -32.10 22.94
N ILE A 205 25.43 -32.75 21.87
CA ILE A 205 24.58 -33.53 20.97
C ILE A 205 24.39 -34.93 21.57
N ALA A 206 23.14 -35.32 21.85
CA ALA A 206 22.78 -36.70 22.16
C ALA A 206 21.34 -37.00 21.67
N HIS A 207 21.21 -38.03 20.82
CA HIS A 207 19.92 -38.49 20.28
C HIS A 207 19.32 -39.63 21.13
N THR A 208 18.07 -39.45 21.57
CA THR A 208 17.00 -40.45 21.78
C THR A 208 15.72 -39.64 22.09
N GLY A 209 14.51 -39.93 21.61
CA GLY A 209 13.98 -40.91 20.67
C GLY A 209 12.49 -41.15 20.98
N THR A 210 11.57 -40.92 20.02
CA THR A 210 10.09 -41.15 20.05
C THR A 210 9.30 -40.46 21.17
N ASP A 211 8.08 -39.90 21.02
CA ASP A 211 7.23 -39.46 19.89
C ASP A 211 6.23 -38.42 20.50
N THR A 212 5.47 -37.60 19.80
CA THR A 212 5.08 -37.52 18.37
C THR A 212 4.91 -36.05 17.96
N ASP A 213 4.96 -35.72 16.66
CA ASP A 213 4.70 -34.37 16.13
C ASP A 213 3.65 -34.44 14.99
N PRO A 214 2.65 -33.52 14.90
CA PRO A 214 1.64 -33.54 13.84
C PRO A 214 2.22 -33.05 12.51
N SER A 215 2.75 -34.00 11.73
CA SER A 215 3.50 -33.80 10.51
C SER A 215 2.88 -32.79 9.52
N ILE A 216 3.52 -31.63 9.37
CA ILE A 216 3.35 -30.78 8.19
C ILE A 216 3.89 -31.56 6.98
N PRO A 217 3.11 -31.80 5.91
CA PRO A 217 3.61 -32.53 4.74
C PRO A 217 4.64 -31.72 3.96
N ASN A 218 5.93 -31.90 4.28
CA ASN A 218 7.04 -31.37 3.50
C ASN A 218 7.25 -32.21 2.24
N GLY A 219 6.42 -31.96 1.22
CA GLY A 219 6.57 -32.51 -0.12
C GLY A 219 5.46 -32.00 -1.05
N PRO A 220 5.74 -31.82 -2.36
CA PRO A 220 4.66 -31.61 -3.33
C PRO A 220 3.71 -32.82 -3.31
N PRO A 221 2.40 -32.62 -3.55
CA PRO A 221 1.44 -33.71 -3.47
C PRO A 221 1.78 -34.83 -4.48
N PRO A 222 1.60 -36.11 -4.12
CA PRO A 222 1.92 -37.22 -5.00
C PRO A 222 1.15 -37.11 -6.33
N GLY A 223 1.89 -37.15 -7.44
CA GLY A 223 1.37 -36.92 -8.80
C GLY A 223 1.65 -35.53 -9.39
N TYR A 224 2.03 -34.53 -8.58
CA TYR A 224 2.27 -33.16 -9.07
C TYR A 224 3.31 -33.07 -10.20
N GLU A 225 4.37 -33.86 -10.12
CA GLU A 225 5.43 -33.90 -11.14
C GLU A 225 4.94 -34.50 -12.48
N GLU A 226 3.97 -35.42 -12.44
CA GLU A 226 3.39 -36.02 -13.64
C GLU A 226 2.47 -35.02 -14.35
N THR A 227 1.55 -34.39 -13.62
CA THR A 227 0.67 -33.33 -14.14
C THR A 227 1.46 -32.11 -14.68
N GLN A 228 2.56 -31.75 -14.01
CA GLN A 228 3.43 -30.67 -14.49
C GLN A 228 4.14 -31.05 -15.81
N ARG A 229 4.55 -32.32 -15.97
CA ARG A 229 5.17 -32.81 -17.21
C ARG A 229 4.17 -32.92 -18.36
N GLU A 230 2.94 -33.37 -18.12
CA GLU A 230 1.87 -33.37 -19.12
C GLU A 230 1.57 -31.95 -19.61
N SER A 231 1.38 -31.00 -18.69
CA SER A 231 1.05 -29.61 -19.06
C SER A 231 2.18 -28.91 -19.85
N VAL A 232 3.45 -29.23 -19.57
CA VAL A 232 4.59 -28.75 -20.37
C VAL A 232 4.66 -29.41 -21.75
N ALA A 233 4.30 -30.70 -21.87
CA ALA A 233 4.27 -31.40 -23.15
C ALA A 233 3.15 -30.87 -24.05
N GLU A 234 1.96 -30.62 -23.50
CA GLU A 234 0.78 -30.13 -24.23
C GLU A 234 1.00 -28.70 -24.77
N GLU A 235 1.65 -27.81 -23.99
CA GLU A 235 2.03 -26.47 -24.47
C GLU A 235 3.11 -26.54 -25.56
N LEU A 236 4.09 -27.44 -25.45
CA LEU A 236 5.12 -27.63 -26.48
C LEU A 236 4.53 -28.12 -27.80
N GLU A 237 3.60 -29.09 -27.76
CA GLU A 237 2.92 -29.58 -28.96
C GLU A 237 2.06 -28.48 -29.61
N ARG A 238 1.36 -27.68 -28.80
CA ARG A 238 0.62 -26.50 -29.26
C ARG A 238 1.54 -25.47 -29.94
N GLN A 239 2.71 -25.22 -29.37
CA GLN A 239 3.70 -24.28 -29.91
C GLN A 239 4.32 -24.77 -31.23
N ILE A 240 4.61 -26.08 -31.34
CA ILE A 240 5.06 -26.71 -32.59
C ILE A 240 3.96 -26.63 -33.67
N GLY A 241 2.70 -26.88 -33.31
CA GLY A 241 1.55 -26.74 -34.21
C GLY A 241 1.40 -25.31 -34.76
N GLN A 242 1.52 -24.29 -33.90
CA GLN A 242 1.51 -22.89 -34.33
C GLN A 242 2.68 -22.55 -35.26
N MET A 243 3.88 -23.04 -34.97
CA MET A 243 5.07 -22.77 -35.80
C MET A 243 5.03 -23.50 -37.15
N ALA A 244 4.42 -24.69 -37.22
CA ALA A 244 4.21 -25.43 -38.46
C ALA A 244 3.14 -24.78 -39.36
N GLY A 245 2.05 -24.28 -38.76
CA GLY A 245 0.99 -23.56 -39.50
C GLY A 245 1.44 -22.26 -40.15
N ALA A 246 2.45 -21.60 -39.58
CA ALA A 246 2.97 -20.31 -40.07
C ALA A 246 3.88 -20.40 -41.31
N ARG A 247 4.03 -21.58 -41.95
CA ARG A 247 4.95 -21.80 -43.09
C ARG A 247 4.26 -22.20 -44.40
N ILE A 248 2.93 -22.16 -44.46
CA ILE A 248 2.17 -22.32 -45.71
C ILE A 248 1.11 -21.22 -45.84
N GLN A 249 1.58 -19.98 -46.03
CA GLN A 249 0.86 -18.87 -46.67
C GLN A 249 1.87 -17.85 -47.21
#